data_AF-A0A8S1ZI56-F1
#
_entry.id   AF-A0A8S1ZI56-F1
#
_cell.length_a   1.000
_cell.length_b   1.000
_cell.length_c   1.000
_cell.angle_alpha   90.00
_cell.angle_beta   90.00
_cell.angle_gamma   90.00
#
_symmetry.space_group_name_H-M   'P 1'
#
loop_
_entity.id
_entity.type
_entity.pdbx_description
1 polymer ?
#
loop_
_entity_poly.entity_id
_entity_poly.type
_entity_poly.pdbx_seq_one_letter_code
_entity_poly.pdbx_strand_id
1 'polypeptide(L)'
;MSSRFTSSSIERYNDFSRLNPAIVGWHVHVKVLRRFHTDDYISKGGLGLLLVDDKGNQIEALICSPLTSHYSTFIEEDEFYTIMNFRVVENSGIH
;
A
#
# COMPACT_ATOMS: atom_id res chain seq x y z
N MET A 1 7.87 33.46 -27.50
CA MET A 1 7.34 32.18 -28.05
C MET A 1 7.72 31.08 -27.07
N SER A 2 6.71 30.33 -26.63
CA SER A 2 6.74 29.46 -25.45
C SER A 2 7.53 28.18 -25.71
N SER A 3 8.55 27.92 -24.87
CA SER A 3 9.24 26.63 -24.79
C SER A 3 8.41 25.70 -23.92
N ARG A 4 7.72 24.75 -24.54
CA ARG A 4 7.00 23.69 -23.83
C ARG A 4 8.01 22.69 -23.25
N PHE A 5 8.38 22.89 -21.98
CA PHE A 5 8.86 21.80 -21.15
C PHE A 5 7.66 20.93 -20.76
N THR A 6 7.36 19.90 -21.54
CA THR A 6 6.51 18.81 -21.05
C THR A 6 7.40 17.82 -20.32
N SER A 7 7.72 18.13 -19.07
CA SER A 7 8.19 17.11 -18.12
C SER A 7 6.97 16.32 -17.67
N SER A 8 6.40 15.48 -18.54
CA SER A 8 5.48 14.43 -18.08
C SER A 8 6.33 13.24 -17.66
N SER A 9 7.03 13.39 -16.54
CA SER A 9 7.49 12.24 -15.77
C SER A 9 6.22 11.58 -15.26
N ILE A 10 5.63 10.69 -16.05
CA ILE A 10 4.60 9.79 -15.56
C ILE A 10 5.27 9.06 -14.40
N GLU A 11 4.89 9.40 -13.17
CA GLU A 11 5.31 8.63 -12.00
C GLU A 11 4.81 7.20 -12.24
N ARG A 12 5.74 6.32 -12.64
CA ARG A 12 5.40 4.94 -12.93
C ARG A 12 5.23 4.25 -11.58
N TYR A 13 3.98 4.00 -11.21
CA TYR A 13 3.66 3.11 -10.10
C TYR A 13 4.31 1.74 -10.32
N ASN A 14 4.75 1.14 -9.24
CA ASN A 14 5.31 -0.19 -9.21
C ASN A 14 4.17 -1.22 -9.16
N ASP A 15 4.20 -2.20 -10.05
CA ASP A 15 3.31 -3.36 -9.96
C ASP A 15 3.67 -4.21 -8.74
N PHE A 16 2.71 -4.93 -8.16
CA PHE A 16 2.98 -5.82 -7.03
C PHE A 16 3.96 -6.94 -7.38
N SER A 17 3.91 -7.44 -8.62
CA SER A 17 4.85 -8.46 -9.13
C SER A 17 6.33 -8.03 -9.10
N ARG A 18 6.61 -6.73 -8.93
CA ARG A 18 7.98 -6.18 -8.86
C ARG A 18 8.45 -5.91 -7.44
N LEU A 19 7.56 -6.02 -6.45
CA LEU A 19 7.90 -5.79 -5.05
C LEU A 19 8.99 -6.75 -4.61
N ASN A 20 9.97 -6.21 -3.89
CA ASN A 20 11.14 -6.92 -3.43
C ASN A 20 11.49 -6.43 -2.01
N PRO A 21 11.61 -7.34 -1.02
CA PRO A 21 11.96 -6.98 0.36
C PRO A 21 13.29 -6.23 0.53
N ALA A 22 14.23 -6.38 -0.41
CA ALA A 22 15.55 -5.74 -0.36
C ALA A 22 15.56 -4.27 -0.84
N ILE A 23 14.45 -3.79 -1.42
CA ILE A 23 14.34 -2.43 -1.94
C ILE A 23 13.41 -1.62 -1.03
N VAL A 24 13.84 -0.39 -0.73
CA VAL A 24 13.03 0.63 -0.04
C VAL A 24 12.54 1.68 -1.05
N GLY A 25 11.46 2.38 -0.72
CA GLY A 25 10.94 3.48 -1.56
C GLY A 25 10.01 3.02 -2.68
N TRP A 26 9.12 2.08 -2.38
CA TRP A 26 8.06 1.67 -3.28
C TRP A 26 6.99 2.76 -3.45
N HIS A 27 6.37 2.77 -4.62
CA HIS A 27 5.26 3.66 -4.95
C HIS A 27 4.20 2.86 -5.71
N VAL A 28 3.03 2.63 -5.12
CA VAL A 28 1.96 1.80 -5.71
C VAL A 28 0.65 2.56 -5.80
N HIS A 29 -0.13 2.27 -6.83
CA HIS A 29 -1.51 2.72 -6.98
C HIS A 29 -2.42 1.51 -6.82
N VAL A 30 -3.34 1.57 -5.86
CA VAL A 30 -4.06 0.39 -5.38
C VAL A 30 -5.49 0.73 -5.02
N LYS A 31 -6.40 -0.23 -5.20
CA LYS A 31 -7.74 -0.18 -4.64
C LYS A 31 -7.78 -0.96 -3.33
N VAL A 32 -8.48 -0.42 -2.33
CA VAL A 32 -8.73 -1.14 -1.07
C VAL A 32 -9.95 -2.04 -1.28
N LEU A 33 -9.73 -3.35 -1.29
CA LEU A 33 -10.81 -4.33 -1.40
C LEU A 33 -11.48 -4.61 -0.05
N ARG A 34 -10.70 -4.56 1.03
CA ARG A 34 -11.20 -4.85 2.38
C ARG A 34 -10.36 -4.15 3.44
N ARG A 35 -11.03 -3.74 4.50
CA ARG A 35 -10.47 -3.17 5.74
C ARG A 35 -10.85 -4.04 6.93
N PHE A 36 -9.90 -4.35 7.81
CA PHE A 36 -10.15 -5.14 9.00
C PHE A 36 -9.23 -4.74 10.16
N HIS A 37 -9.69 -4.99 11.39
CA HIS A 37 -8.85 -4.85 12.58
C HIS A 37 -8.08 -6.15 12.82
N THR A 38 -6.83 -6.01 13.22
CA THR A 38 -5.96 -7.12 13.63
C THR A 38 -5.69 -6.98 15.12
N ASP A 39 -6.06 -8.02 15.88
CA ASP A 39 -5.87 -8.05 17.34
C ASP A 39 -4.69 -8.96 17.74
N ASP A 40 -3.80 -9.27 16.81
CA ASP A 40 -2.64 -10.13 17.10
C ASP A 40 -1.58 -9.40 17.94
N TYR A 41 -0.75 -10.20 18.63
CA TYR A 41 0.27 -9.71 19.55
C TYR A 41 1.34 -8.84 18.86
N ILE A 42 1.53 -9.02 17.55
CA ILE A 42 2.58 -8.38 16.76
C ILE A 42 2.13 -6.98 16.31
N SER A 43 0.91 -6.87 15.81
CA SER A 43 0.29 -5.66 15.27
C SER A 43 -0.22 -4.71 16.36
N LYS A 44 -0.53 -5.24 17.56
CA LYS A 44 -1.07 -4.49 18.72
C LYS A 44 -2.27 -3.62 18.34
N GLY A 45 -3.23 -4.17 17.60
CA GLY A 45 -4.35 -3.38 17.07
C GLY A 45 -3.97 -2.67 15.77
N GLY A 46 -3.53 -3.43 14.76
CA GLY A 46 -3.19 -2.88 13.45
C GLY A 46 -4.40 -2.75 12.53
N LEU A 47 -4.33 -1.83 11.56
CA LEU A 47 -5.27 -1.77 10.45
C LEU A 47 -4.78 -2.69 9.32
N GLY A 48 -5.48 -3.80 9.13
CA GLY A 48 -5.27 -4.72 8.03
C GLY A 48 -6.05 -4.29 6.79
N LEU A 49 -5.40 -4.40 5.64
CA LEU A 49 -5.95 -4.03 4.34
C LEU A 49 -5.71 -5.16 3.33
N LEU A 50 -6.72 -5.46 2.52
CA LEU A 50 -6.55 -6.22 1.29
C LEU A 50 -6.50 -5.23 0.13
N LEU A 51 -5.37 -5.18 -0.58
CA LEU A 51 -5.12 -4.23 -1.65
C LEU A 51 -5.05 -4.96 -2.99
N VAL A 52 -5.50 -4.31 -4.06
CA VAL A 52 -5.35 -4.80 -5.43
C VAL A 52 -4.69 -3.75 -6.32
N ASP A 53 -3.72 -4.15 -7.13
CA ASP A 53 -3.10 -3.28 -8.14
C ASP A 53 -3.93 -3.20 -9.43
N ASP A 54 -3.55 -2.32 -10.36
CA ASP A 54 -4.24 -2.13 -11.65
C ASP A 54 -4.24 -3.40 -12.54
N LYS A 55 -3.41 -4.41 -12.21
CA LYS A 55 -3.32 -5.68 -12.92
C LYS A 55 -4.14 -6.79 -12.25
N GLY A 56 -4.79 -6.52 -11.13
CA GLY A 56 -5.59 -7.49 -10.39
C GLY A 56 -4.79 -8.34 -9.41
N ASN A 57 -3.49 -8.08 -9.21
CA ASN A 57 -2.70 -8.79 -8.20
C ASN A 57 -3.11 -8.27 -6.82
N GLN A 58 -3.20 -9.17 -5.84
CA GLN A 58 -3.62 -8.82 -4.48
C GLN A 58 -2.48 -9.00 -3.49
N ILE A 59 -2.40 -8.10 -2.50
CA ILE A 59 -1.52 -8.24 -1.34
C ILE A 59 -2.28 -7.86 -0.07
N GLU A 60 -1.87 -8.46 1.05
CA GLU A 60 -2.23 -7.96 2.36
C GLU A 60 -1.23 -6.90 2.80
N ALA A 61 -1.75 -5.82 3.37
CA ALA A 61 -0.97 -4.76 3.98
C ALA A 61 -1.42 -4.56 5.43
N LEU A 62 -0.46 -4.20 6.28
CA LEU A 62 -0.70 -3.94 7.69
C LEU A 62 -0.14 -2.56 8.04
N ILE A 63 -0.99 -1.70 8.58
CA ILE A 63 -0.60 -0.43 9.18
C ILE A 63 -0.60 -0.63 10.69
N CYS A 64 0.59 -0.58 11.29
CA CYS A 64 0.77 -0.79 12.72
C CYS A 64 0.65 0.52 13.52
N SER A 65 0.46 0.37 14.83
CA SER A 65 0.56 1.47 15.80
C SER A 65 1.92 2.20 15.70
N PRO A 66 1.96 3.54 15.84
CA PRO A 66 0.86 4.44 16.23
C PRO A 66 0.03 4.96 15.06
N LEU A 67 0.31 4.53 13.83
CA LEU A 67 -0.30 5.10 12.63
C LEU A 67 -1.74 4.60 12.38
N THR A 68 -2.12 3.48 12.99
CA THR A 68 -3.47 2.90 12.88
C THR A 68 -4.58 3.94 13.05
N SER A 69 -4.55 4.71 14.13
CA SER A 69 -5.62 5.68 14.44
C SER A 69 -5.76 6.76 13.39
N HIS A 70 -4.65 7.19 12.79
CA HIS A 70 -4.66 8.20 11.74
C HIS A 70 -5.26 7.63 10.45
N TYR A 71 -4.72 6.52 9.95
CA TYR A 71 -5.12 5.97 8.66
C TYR A 71 -6.52 5.34 8.68
N SER A 72 -6.97 4.81 9.82
CA SER A 72 -8.35 4.29 9.97
C SER A 72 -9.42 5.35 9.75
N THR A 73 -9.09 6.66 9.82
CA THR A 73 -10.08 7.74 9.63
C THR A 73 -10.37 8.09 8.17
N PHE A 74 -9.56 7.64 7.22
CA PHE A 74 -9.72 8.04 5.82
C PHE A 74 -9.40 6.95 4.77
N ILE A 75 -8.83 5.81 5.16
CA ILE A 75 -8.73 4.66 4.26
C ILE A 75 -10.08 3.95 4.25
N GLU A 76 -10.79 4.03 3.13
CA GLU A 76 -12.09 3.41 2.93
C GLU A 76 -12.00 2.26 1.92
N GLU A 77 -12.91 1.30 2.06
CA GLU A 77 -13.08 0.23 1.07
C GLU A 77 -13.61 0.82 -0.25
N ASP A 78 -13.31 0.13 -1.34
CA ASP A 78 -13.64 0.50 -2.71
C ASP A 78 -12.99 1.77 -3.29
N GLU A 79 -12.17 2.46 -2.51
CA GLU A 79 -11.43 3.66 -2.93
C GLU A 79 -9.99 3.34 -3.39
N PHE A 80 -9.46 4.21 -4.26
CA PHE A 80 -8.09 4.12 -4.76
C PHE A 80 -7.15 5.03 -3.99
N TYR A 81 -5.98 4.50 -3.66
CA TYR A 81 -4.94 5.22 -2.94
C TYR A 81 -3.58 5.06 -3.62
N THR A 82 -2.79 6.10 -3.46
CA THR A 82 -1.36 6.06 -3.72
C THR A 82 -0.64 5.78 -2.41
N ILE A 83 0.10 4.67 -2.34
CA ILE A 83 0.84 4.25 -1.15
C ILE A 83 2.33 4.26 -1.46
N MET A 84 3.11 4.89 -0.58
CA MET A 84 4.54 5.08 -0.74
C MET A 84 5.30 4.68 0.52
N ASN A 85 6.61 4.40 0.36
CA ASN A 85 7.55 4.26 1.49
C ASN A 85 7.16 3.18 2.51
N PHE A 86 6.72 2.03 2.03
CA PHE A 86 6.43 0.86 2.86
C PHE A 86 7.51 -0.22 2.75
N ARG A 87 7.58 -1.09 3.76
CA ARG A 87 8.42 -2.29 3.75
C ARG A 87 7.61 -3.45 3.14
N VAL A 88 8.27 -4.24 2.29
CA VAL A 88 7.76 -5.53 1.82
C VAL A 88 8.35 -6.61 2.71
N VAL A 89 7.51 -7.53 3.17
CA VAL A 89 7.92 -8.73 3.93
C VAL A 89 7.37 -9.96 3.22
N GLU A 90 8.09 -11.08 3.32
CA GLU A 90 7.56 -12.35 2.82
C GLU A 90 6.36 -12.77 3.67
N ASN A 91 5.28 -13.20 3.02
CA ASN A 91 4.15 -13.79 3.71
C ASN A 91 4.56 -15.20 4.16
N SER A 92 4.89 -15.35 5.44
CA SER A 92 5.28 -16.64 6.04
C SER A 92 4.09 -17.55 6.32
N GLY A 93 2.85 -17.08 6.16
CA GLY A 93 1.63 -17.80 6.52
C GLY A 93 1.46 -18.02 8.02
N ILE A 94 2.29 -17.40 8.86
CA ILE A 94 2.21 -17.46 10.32
C ILE A 94 1.49 -16.20 10.79
N HIS A 95 0.18 -16.31 11.02
CA HIS A 95 -0.65 -15.34 11.74
C HIS A 95 -0.72 -15.71 13.23
#